data_AF-A0A1M7UM96-F1
#
_entry.id   AF-A0A1M7UM96-F1
#
_cell.length_a   1.000
_cell.length_b   1.000
_cell.length_c   1.000
_cell.angle_alpha   90.00
_cell.angle_beta   90.00
_cell.angle_gamma   90.00
#
_symmetry.space_group_name_H-M   'P 1'
#
loop_
_entity.id
_entity.type
_entity.pdbx_description
1 polymer ?
#
loop_
_entity_poly.entity_id
_entity_poly.type
_entity_poly.pdbx_seq_one_letter_code
_entity_poly.pdbx_strand_id
1 'polypeptide(L)'
;MAVVRGLSDERAARLMIELREGRTPHSVNVKAWQLEAYFVDHPDYAREVRPLIDANAGAALLRKGARLRNLTHCVHGHPLSGDNISLEPNGRRKCLTCARRRHLAPRPPTKEQIQRVTAALNAGQTLSLICHGRLHDQIVKPRILTYRKLNFYRRQNPTFDQFVICSTANNISKGLRLRLHPDHARIEIVRSQNDDFHKILSMLPRQLANRDEIAGSIFLALTDGTLQRDQVQLRLPEFIRAQNAMFPINYAKFGDSRLVSLDEVVFEDGSATRGDTVSRGLWD
;
A
#
# COMPACT_ATOMS: atom_id res chain seq x y z
N MET A 1 -4.49 66.55 9.69
CA MET A 1 -3.43 65.98 8.84
C MET A 1 -2.46 65.22 9.75
N ALA A 2 -2.35 63.90 9.61
CA ALA A 2 -1.44 63.11 10.44
C ALA A 2 0.01 63.40 9.99
N VAL A 3 0.83 63.93 10.89
CA VAL A 3 2.27 64.11 10.65
C VAL A 3 2.86 62.73 10.36
N VAL A 4 3.23 62.48 9.11
CA VAL A 4 3.94 61.25 8.73
C VAL A 4 5.30 61.33 9.40
N ARG A 5 5.44 60.64 10.54
CA ARG A 5 6.71 60.57 11.29
C ARG A 5 7.71 59.76 10.48
N GLY A 6 8.49 60.46 9.66
CA GLY A 6 9.71 59.94 9.05
C GLY A 6 10.72 59.50 10.11
N LEU A 7 11.73 58.74 9.69
CA LEU A 7 12.86 58.39 10.54
C LEU A 7 13.72 59.66 10.71
N SER A 8 13.92 60.14 11.94
CA SER A 8 14.81 61.28 12.20
C SER A 8 16.27 60.84 12.25
N ASP A 9 17.20 61.75 11.96
CA ASP A 9 18.66 61.49 11.96
C ASP A 9 19.15 60.92 13.29
N GLU A 10 18.68 61.45 14.42
CA GLU A 10 19.00 60.92 15.75
C GLU A 10 18.57 59.45 15.90
N ARG A 11 17.41 59.10 15.32
CA ARG A 11 16.87 57.75 15.38
C ARG A 11 17.58 56.82 14.39
N ALA A 12 18.02 57.33 13.25
CA ALA A 12 18.88 56.63 12.31
C ALA A 12 20.26 56.33 12.94
N ALA A 13 20.88 57.30 13.61
CA ALA A 13 22.14 57.09 14.33
C ALA A 13 22.02 56.00 15.42
N ARG A 14 20.94 56.03 16.22
CA ARG A 14 20.66 54.97 17.19
C ARG A 14 20.43 53.61 16.53
N LEU A 15 19.70 53.58 15.42
CA LEU A 15 19.47 52.35 14.67
C LEU A 15 20.79 51.76 14.15
N MET A 16 21.70 52.59 13.65
CA MET A 16 23.01 52.13 13.18
C MET A 16 23.84 51.47 14.28
N ILE A 17 23.84 52.03 15.50
CA ILE A 17 24.50 51.42 16.67
C ILE A 17 23.88 50.04 16.96
N GLU A 18 22.55 49.97 17.04
CA GLU A 18 21.81 48.73 17.31
C GLU A 18 22.01 47.66 16.21
N LEU A 19 22.13 48.08 14.96
CA LEU A 19 22.44 47.17 13.84
C LEU A 19 23.87 46.63 13.94
N ARG A 20 24.85 47.45 14.33
CA ARG A 20 26.22 46.97 14.60
C ARG A 20 26.26 46.00 15.78
N GLU A 21 25.36 46.12 16.75
CA GLU A 21 25.17 45.16 17.85
C GLU A 21 24.43 43.87 17.44
N GLY A 22 24.02 43.72 16.17
CA GLY A 22 23.37 42.51 15.66
C GLY A 22 21.85 42.46 15.87
N ARG A 23 21.22 43.58 16.21
CA ARG A 23 19.75 43.70 16.32
C ARG A 23 19.12 43.92 14.94
N THR A 24 17.83 43.64 14.82
CA THR A 24 17.09 43.86 13.56
C THR A 24 16.27 45.14 13.64
N PRO A 25 15.95 45.80 12.51
CA PRO A 25 15.12 47.00 12.51
C PRO A 25 13.77 46.81 13.22
N HIS A 26 13.20 45.60 13.11
CA HIS A 26 11.96 45.25 13.79
C HIS A 26 12.09 45.28 15.32
N SER A 27 13.21 44.82 15.87
CA SER A 27 13.46 44.83 17.32
C SER A 27 13.59 46.24 17.90
N VAL A 28 13.96 47.23 17.08
CA VAL A 28 14.05 48.65 17.44
C VAL A 28 12.78 49.43 17.05
N ASN A 29 11.71 48.70 16.66
CA ASN A 29 10.42 49.26 16.27
C ASN A 29 10.52 50.27 15.10
N VAL A 30 11.42 50.01 14.14
CA VAL A 30 11.53 50.77 12.89
C VAL A 30 10.84 49.97 11.79
N LYS A 31 9.85 50.59 11.14
CA LYS A 31 9.09 49.96 10.05
C LYS A 31 9.87 50.05 8.73
N ALA A 32 9.72 49.04 7.87
CA ALA A 32 10.41 48.98 6.58
C ALA A 32 10.19 50.24 5.73
N TRP A 33 8.94 50.70 5.60
CA TRP A 33 8.63 51.90 4.81
C TRP A 33 9.28 53.19 5.34
N GLN A 34 9.51 53.32 6.66
CA GLN A 34 10.21 54.49 7.23
C GLN A 34 11.69 54.49 6.85
N LEU A 35 12.27 53.29 6.81
CA LEU A 35 13.67 53.06 6.51
C LEU A 35 13.93 53.21 5.00
N GLU A 36 13.03 52.72 4.16
CA GLU A 36 13.07 52.90 2.70
C GLU A 36 12.96 54.38 2.31
N ALA A 37 12.05 55.15 2.92
CA ALA A 37 11.96 56.58 2.70
C ALA A 37 13.28 57.29 3.08
N TYR A 38 13.84 56.96 4.24
CA TYR A 38 15.13 57.54 4.69
C TYR A 38 16.31 57.14 3.79
N PHE A 39 16.29 55.94 3.19
CA PHE A 39 17.32 55.52 2.25
C PHE A 39 17.31 56.28 0.93
N VAL A 40 16.15 56.79 0.50
CA VAL A 40 16.05 57.65 -0.69
C VAL A 40 16.76 58.98 -0.43
N ASP A 41 16.56 59.56 0.75
CA ASP A 41 17.13 60.85 1.13
C ASP A 41 18.61 60.74 1.57
N HIS A 42 19.06 59.57 2.04
CA HIS A 42 20.41 59.34 2.56
C HIS A 42 21.08 58.09 1.95
N PRO A 43 21.60 58.18 0.71
CA PRO A 43 22.16 57.01 0.00
C PRO A 43 23.44 56.45 0.65
N ASP A 44 24.27 57.29 1.28
CA ASP A 44 25.49 56.83 1.96
C ASP A 44 25.15 56.01 3.21
N TYR A 45 24.14 56.44 3.97
CA TYR A 45 23.60 55.68 5.10
C TYR A 45 23.05 54.32 4.63
N ALA A 46 22.31 54.30 3.51
CA ALA A 46 21.79 53.07 2.94
C ALA A 46 22.89 52.07 2.53
N ARG A 47 24.01 52.56 1.99
CA ARG A 47 25.16 51.73 1.58
C ARG A 47 25.77 50.97 2.75
N GLU A 48 25.84 51.60 3.92
CA GLU A 48 26.38 50.99 5.13
C GLU A 48 25.36 50.09 5.85
N VAL A 49 24.09 50.50 5.87
CA VAL A 49 23.07 49.88 6.71
C VAL A 49 22.47 48.62 6.06
N ARG A 50 22.31 48.58 4.74
CA ARG A 50 21.79 47.41 4.01
C ARG A 50 22.54 46.10 4.33
N PRO A 51 23.88 46.03 4.21
CA PRO A 51 24.59 44.79 4.52
C PRO A 51 24.44 44.37 5.99
N LEU A 52 24.35 45.33 6.92
CA LEU A 52 24.10 45.02 8.34
C LEU A 52 22.70 44.45 8.55
N ILE A 53 21.68 44.98 7.87
CA ILE A 53 20.31 44.45 7.95
C ILE A 53 20.26 43.01 7.42
N ASP A 54 20.88 42.75 6.27
CA ASP A 54 20.89 41.42 5.66
C ASP A 54 21.65 40.40 6.53
N ALA A 55 22.82 40.79 7.05
CA ALA A 55 23.61 39.97 7.98
C ALA A 55 22.81 39.66 9.26
N ASN A 56 22.16 40.67 9.84
CA ASN A 56 21.37 40.51 11.07
C ASN A 56 20.09 39.71 10.84
N ALA A 57 19.47 39.84 9.66
CA ALA A 57 18.33 39.02 9.27
C ALA A 57 18.74 37.55 9.12
N GLY A 58 19.89 37.27 8.49
CA GLY A 58 20.47 35.93 8.42
C GLY A 58 20.75 35.35 9.80
N ALA A 59 21.43 36.11 10.67
CA ALA A 59 21.72 35.69 12.04
C ALA A 59 20.43 35.48 12.88
N ALA A 60 19.42 36.32 12.71
CA ALA A 60 18.13 36.17 13.39
C ALA A 60 17.37 34.92 12.91
N LEU A 61 17.48 34.58 11.62
CA LEU A 61 16.90 33.37 11.05
C LEU A 61 17.56 32.11 11.62
N LEU A 62 18.89 32.10 11.77
CA LEU A 62 19.62 31.01 12.41
C LEU A 62 19.22 30.83 13.90
N ARG A 63 19.02 31.95 14.60
CA ARG A 63 18.52 31.95 15.99
C ARG A 63 17.06 31.49 16.10
N LYS A 64 16.26 31.59 15.03
CA LYS A 64 14.85 31.20 15.03
C LYS A 64 14.70 29.73 15.40
N GLY A 65 13.89 29.47 16.42
CA GLY A 65 13.67 28.13 16.94
C GLY A 65 14.78 27.58 17.83
N ALA A 66 15.87 28.31 18.11
CA ALA A 66 16.91 27.86 19.05
C ALA A 66 16.33 27.57 20.44
N ARG A 67 15.46 28.45 20.95
CA ARG A 67 14.68 28.18 22.17
C ARG A 67 13.89 26.87 22.08
N LEU A 68 13.21 26.63 20.96
CA LEU A 68 12.43 25.40 20.76
C LEU A 68 13.30 24.16 20.60
N ARG A 69 14.55 24.28 20.12
CA ARG A 69 15.55 23.20 20.06
C ARG A 69 16.16 22.89 21.44
N ASN A 70 16.31 23.92 22.29
CA ASN A 70 16.87 23.78 23.63
C ASN A 70 15.84 23.32 24.68
N LEU A 71 14.54 23.27 24.35
CA LEU A 71 13.54 22.74 25.26
C LEU A 71 13.81 21.25 25.57
N THR A 72 14.03 20.92 26.84
CA THR A 72 14.21 19.53 27.27
C THR A 72 12.87 18.82 27.48
N HIS A 73 11.80 19.57 27.74
CA HIS A 73 10.47 19.05 28.02
C HIS A 73 9.41 19.74 27.16
N CYS A 74 8.32 19.01 26.87
CA CYS A 74 7.15 19.59 26.23
C CYS A 74 6.33 20.43 27.23
N VAL A 75 5.32 21.15 26.75
CA VAL A 75 4.40 21.96 27.58
C VAL A 75 3.68 21.14 28.67
N HIS A 76 3.61 19.81 28.52
CA HIS A 76 3.01 18.89 29.49
C HIS A 76 4.04 18.10 30.32
N GLY A 77 5.32 18.50 30.29
CA GLY A 77 6.38 17.89 31.09
C GLY A 77 6.94 16.57 30.55
N HIS A 78 6.62 16.17 29.31
CA HIS A 78 7.22 14.96 28.71
C HIS A 78 8.62 15.26 28.17
N PRO A 79 9.60 14.37 28.37
CA PRO A 79 10.96 14.57 27.88
C PRO A 79 10.96 14.62 26.35
N LEU A 80 11.59 15.65 25.78
CA LEU A 80 11.85 15.80 24.35
C LEU A 80 13.25 15.25 24.04
N SER A 81 13.43 13.95 24.29
CA SER A 81 14.65 13.18 23.98
C SER A 81 14.28 11.78 23.47
N GLY A 82 15.21 11.16 22.74
CA GLY A 82 15.10 9.78 22.25
C GLY A 82 13.80 9.49 21.48
N ASP A 83 13.19 8.36 21.80
CA ASP A 83 12.01 7.81 21.13
C ASP A 83 10.71 8.61 21.34
N ASN A 84 10.72 9.65 22.17
CA ASN A 84 9.52 10.46 22.43
C ASN A 84 9.38 11.66 21.48
N ILE A 85 10.25 11.78 20.47
CA ILE A 85 10.24 12.86 19.48
C ILE A 85 9.97 12.33 18.08
N SER A 86 9.15 13.07 17.33
CA SER A 86 9.13 13.01 15.87
C SER A 86 9.50 14.37 15.31
N LEU A 87 10.39 14.40 14.32
CA LEU A 87 10.80 15.61 13.62
C LEU A 87 9.87 15.84 12.43
N GLU A 88 9.22 17.00 12.40
CA GLU A 88 8.46 17.45 11.23
C GLU A 88 9.41 18.03 10.17
N PRO A 89 9.02 18.06 8.87
CA PRO A 89 9.85 18.62 7.79
C PRO A 89 10.27 20.08 8.03
N ASN A 90 9.52 20.81 8.87
CA ASN A 90 9.80 22.18 9.29
C ASN A 90 10.84 22.28 10.44
N GLY A 91 11.44 21.16 10.84
CA GLY A 91 12.42 21.07 11.94
C GLY A 91 11.82 21.14 13.34
N ARG A 92 10.49 21.13 13.50
CA ARG A 92 9.84 21.12 14.82
C ARG A 92 9.84 19.73 15.44
N ARG A 93 10.11 19.69 16.74
CA ARG A 93 10.00 18.47 17.56
C ARG A 93 8.57 18.29 18.05
N LYS A 94 7.95 17.18 17.69
CA LYS A 94 6.62 16.79 18.14
C LYS A 94 6.73 15.73 19.22
N CYS A 95 6.19 16.02 20.41
CA CYS A 95 6.11 15.04 21.49
C CYS A 95 5.16 13.91 21.12
N LEU A 96 5.69 12.69 20.96
CA LEU A 96 4.92 11.50 20.60
C LEU A 96 3.98 11.07 21.72
N THR A 97 4.32 11.31 22.99
CA THR A 97 3.42 11.06 24.12
C THR A 97 2.22 11.99 24.08
N CYS A 98 2.41 13.29 23.84
CA CYS A 98 1.29 14.22 23.64
C CYS A 98 0.44 13.84 22.43
N ALA A 99 1.08 13.43 21.33
CA ALA A 99 0.38 12.97 20.14
C ALA A 99 -0.46 11.72 20.46
N ARG A 100 0.11 10.71 21.12
CA ARG A 100 -0.58 9.50 21.58
C ARG A 100 -1.76 9.83 22.49
N ARG A 101 -1.58 10.71 23.48
CA ARG A 101 -2.68 11.16 24.37
C ARG A 101 -3.82 11.81 23.57
N ARG A 102 -3.50 12.73 22.65
CA ARG A 102 -4.48 13.39 21.78
C ARG A 102 -5.17 12.39 20.84
N HIS A 103 -4.45 11.38 20.41
CA HIS A 103 -5.01 10.28 19.64
C HIS A 103 -5.99 9.48 20.52
N LEU A 104 -5.58 8.97 21.68
CA LEU A 104 -6.43 8.12 22.53
C LEU A 104 -7.70 8.83 23.02
N ALA A 105 -7.60 10.10 23.38
CA ALA A 105 -8.71 10.93 23.83
C ALA A 105 -8.93 12.11 22.87
N PRO A 106 -9.54 11.89 21.71
CA PRO A 106 -9.87 12.99 20.81
C PRO A 106 -10.90 13.89 21.49
N ARG A 107 -10.81 15.20 21.25
CA ARG A 107 -11.85 16.14 21.74
C ARG A 107 -13.22 15.70 21.22
N PRO A 108 -14.27 15.69 22.07
CA PRO A 108 -15.60 15.31 21.65
C PRO A 108 -16.09 16.24 20.52
N PRO A 109 -16.93 15.73 19.61
CA PRO A 109 -17.53 16.55 18.57
C PRO A 109 -18.45 17.63 19.18
N THR A 110 -18.57 18.77 18.50
CA THR A 110 -19.51 19.82 18.92
C THR A 110 -20.95 19.40 18.64
N LYS A 111 -21.93 20.00 19.33
CA LYS A 111 -23.36 19.72 19.12
C LYS A 111 -23.78 19.92 17.65
N GLU A 112 -23.30 20.99 17.02
CA GLU A 112 -23.53 21.26 15.59
C GLU A 112 -22.96 20.18 14.67
N GLN A 113 -21.78 19.63 14.99
CA GLN A 113 -21.20 18.53 14.22
C GLN A 113 -22.07 17.27 14.30
N ILE A 114 -22.62 16.97 15.48
CA ILE A 114 -23.52 15.83 15.66
C ILE A 114 -24.82 16.05 14.88
N GLN A 115 -25.42 17.24 14.96
CA GLN A 115 -26.63 17.57 14.18
C GLN A 115 -26.40 17.39 12.68
N ARG A 116 -25.25 17.85 12.15
CA ARG A 116 -24.89 17.67 10.73
C ARG A 116 -24.71 16.20 10.36
N VAL A 117 -24.13 15.39 11.24
CA VAL A 117 -23.98 13.94 11.03
C VAL A 117 -25.34 13.26 11.01
N THR A 118 -26.23 13.58 11.96
CA THR A 118 -27.58 13.03 12.02
C THR A 118 -28.37 13.38 10.75
N ALA A 119 -28.31 14.64 10.32
CA ALA A 119 -28.95 15.08 9.08
C ALA A 119 -28.37 14.35 7.84
N ALA A 120 -27.04 14.18 7.78
CA ALA A 120 -26.39 13.46 6.69
C ALA A 120 -26.78 11.97 6.64
N LEU A 121 -26.86 11.31 7.80
CA LEU A 121 -27.27 9.91 7.91
C LEU A 121 -28.75 9.73 7.52
N ASN A 122 -29.63 10.63 7.96
CA ASN A 122 -31.04 10.63 7.55
C ASN A 122 -31.21 10.86 6.05
N ALA A 123 -30.33 11.67 5.44
CA ALA A 123 -30.26 11.86 3.98
C ALA A 123 -29.63 10.67 3.23
N GLY A 124 -29.30 9.56 3.91
CA GLY A 124 -28.72 8.36 3.31
C GLY A 124 -27.24 8.48 2.93
N GLN A 125 -26.52 9.48 3.42
CA GLN A 125 -25.10 9.65 3.10
C GLN A 125 -24.24 8.57 3.78
N THR A 126 -23.20 8.12 3.06
CA THR A 126 -22.28 7.11 3.60
C THR A 126 -21.35 7.70 4.66
N LEU A 127 -20.88 6.85 5.58
CA LEU A 127 -19.86 7.26 6.55
C LEU A 127 -18.57 7.73 5.88
N SER A 128 -18.23 7.22 4.68
CA SER A 128 -17.07 7.68 3.92
C SER A 128 -17.22 9.14 3.52
N LEU A 129 -18.40 9.52 3.01
CA LEU A 129 -18.69 10.90 2.64
C LEU A 129 -18.69 11.81 3.87
N ILE A 130 -19.28 11.38 4.98
CA ILE A 130 -19.34 12.15 6.23
C ILE A 130 -17.94 12.34 6.84
N CYS A 131 -17.14 11.27 6.91
CA CYS A 131 -15.89 11.23 7.67
C CYS A 131 -14.65 11.64 6.87
N HIS A 132 -14.65 11.35 5.57
CA HIS A 132 -13.54 11.62 4.67
C HIS A 132 -13.87 12.65 3.60
N GLY A 133 -15.15 12.96 3.36
CA GLY A 133 -15.54 13.86 2.29
C GLY A 133 -15.48 13.22 0.90
N ARG A 134 -15.36 11.88 0.84
CA ARG A 134 -15.03 11.15 -0.39
C ARG A 134 -16.23 10.38 -0.93
N LEU A 135 -16.35 10.39 -2.26
CA LEU A 135 -17.19 9.50 -3.03
C LEU A 135 -16.27 8.77 -4.01
N HIS A 136 -16.14 7.44 -3.87
CA HIS A 136 -15.04 6.70 -4.51
C HIS A 136 -13.67 7.37 -4.18
N ASP A 137 -12.82 7.62 -5.17
CA ASP A 137 -11.49 8.18 -4.98
C ASP A 137 -11.46 9.71 -4.94
N GLN A 138 -12.58 10.36 -5.31
CA GLN A 138 -12.67 11.81 -5.40
C GLN A 138 -13.15 12.44 -4.09
N ILE A 139 -12.59 13.60 -3.76
CA ILE A 139 -13.04 14.43 -2.64
C ILE A 139 -14.15 15.33 -3.18
N VAL A 140 -15.39 15.11 -2.72
CA VAL A 140 -16.58 15.82 -3.21
C VAL A 140 -17.02 16.93 -2.27
N LYS A 141 -16.82 16.75 -0.95
CA LYS A 141 -17.25 17.71 0.07
C LYS A 141 -16.24 17.75 1.22
N PRO A 142 -16.13 18.86 1.97
CA PRO A 142 -15.34 18.86 3.20
C PRO A 142 -15.93 17.87 4.21
N ARG A 143 -15.06 17.08 4.87
CA ARG A 143 -15.49 16.17 5.94
C ARG A 143 -16.15 16.95 7.09
N ILE A 144 -17.21 16.39 7.67
CA ILE A 144 -17.88 17.00 8.83
C ILE A 144 -17.04 16.77 10.09
N LEU A 145 -16.61 15.53 10.30
CA LEU A 145 -15.74 15.14 11.41
C LEU A 145 -14.94 13.88 11.09
N THR A 146 -13.82 13.65 11.76
CA THR A 146 -12.99 12.46 11.49
C THR A 146 -13.63 11.19 12.05
N TYR A 147 -13.48 10.05 11.35
CA TYR A 147 -13.99 8.75 11.81
C TYR A 147 -13.63 8.43 13.27
N ARG A 148 -12.40 8.73 13.69
CA ARG A 148 -11.93 8.52 15.08
C ARG A 148 -12.77 9.28 16.12
N LYS A 149 -13.12 10.54 15.82
CA LYS A 149 -13.99 11.35 16.67
C LYS A 149 -15.41 10.78 16.71
N LEU A 150 -15.92 10.34 15.55
CA LEU A 150 -17.24 9.70 15.47
C LEU A 150 -17.29 8.45 16.36
N ASN A 151 -16.30 7.57 16.20
CA ASN A 151 -16.23 6.30 16.90
C ASN A 151 -16.07 6.52 18.41
N PHE A 152 -15.25 7.49 18.83
CA PHE A 152 -15.15 7.89 20.23
C PHE A 152 -16.50 8.34 20.79
N TYR A 153 -17.24 9.19 20.06
CA TYR A 153 -18.56 9.65 20.48
C TYR A 153 -19.61 8.52 20.53
N ARG A 154 -19.60 7.62 19.53
CA ARG A 154 -20.46 6.44 19.48
C ARG A 154 -20.26 5.53 20.70
N ARG A 155 -19.01 5.27 21.08
CA ARG A 155 -18.69 4.47 22.29
C ARG A 155 -19.20 5.09 23.58
N GLN A 156 -19.26 6.43 23.65
CA GLN A 156 -19.76 7.14 24.83
C GLN A 156 -21.29 7.26 24.87
N ASN A 157 -21.97 7.11 23.72
CA ASN A 157 -23.40 7.36 23.58
C ASN A 157 -24.08 6.17 22.88
N PRO A 158 -24.51 5.15 23.63
CA PRO A 158 -25.09 3.92 23.07
C PRO A 158 -26.32 4.15 22.18
N THR A 159 -27.18 5.10 22.54
CA THR A 159 -28.38 5.45 21.76
C THR A 159 -28.04 5.99 20.38
N PHE A 160 -27.02 6.86 20.30
CA PHE A 160 -26.53 7.40 19.04
C PHE A 160 -25.81 6.33 18.22
N ASP A 161 -25.06 5.42 18.87
CA ASP A 161 -24.43 4.30 18.19
C ASP A 161 -25.45 3.39 17.50
N GLN A 162 -26.53 3.04 18.21
CA GLN A 162 -27.62 2.25 17.66
C GLN A 162 -28.30 2.95 16.48
N PHE A 163 -28.54 4.26 16.56
CA PHE A 163 -29.01 5.06 15.43
C PHE A 163 -28.07 4.94 14.21
N VAL A 164 -26.77 5.14 14.40
CA VAL A 164 -25.79 5.03 13.30
C VAL A 164 -25.79 3.63 12.69
N ILE A 165 -25.85 2.57 13.51
CA ILE A 165 -25.92 1.18 13.03
C ILE A 165 -27.17 0.97 12.18
N CYS A 166 -28.35 1.37 12.67
CA CYS A 166 -29.60 1.25 11.93
C CYS A 166 -29.57 2.04 10.61
N SER A 167 -29.09 3.29 10.62
CA SER A 167 -28.97 4.11 9.41
C SER A 167 -27.96 3.59 8.39
N THR A 168 -27.01 2.74 8.80
CA THR A 168 -25.95 2.22 7.92
C THR A 168 -26.08 0.74 7.58
N ALA A 169 -27.09 0.03 8.10
CA ALA A 169 -27.26 -1.41 7.92
C ALA A 169 -27.30 -1.85 6.45
N ASN A 170 -27.96 -1.07 5.58
CA ASN A 170 -28.07 -1.39 4.15
C ASN A 170 -26.92 -0.84 3.30
N ASN A 171 -25.92 -0.20 3.92
CA ASN A 171 -24.83 0.48 3.24
C ASN A 171 -23.65 -0.49 3.00
N ILE A 172 -23.91 -1.53 2.20
CA ILE A 172 -22.90 -2.55 1.86
C ILE A 172 -21.87 -1.94 0.91
N SER A 173 -20.60 -1.89 1.34
CA SER A 173 -19.51 -1.38 0.48
C SER A 173 -19.31 -2.25 -0.77
N LYS A 174 -18.86 -1.65 -1.88
CA LYS A 174 -18.46 -2.38 -3.10
C LYS A 174 -17.46 -3.50 -2.79
N GLY A 175 -16.51 -3.28 -1.88
CA GLY A 175 -15.54 -4.30 -1.47
C GLY A 175 -16.15 -5.47 -0.69
N LEU A 176 -17.20 -5.21 0.12
CA LEU A 176 -17.95 -6.29 0.77
C LEU A 176 -18.84 -7.03 -0.24
N ARG A 177 -19.46 -6.32 -1.19
CA ARG A 177 -20.19 -6.93 -2.31
C ARG A 177 -19.28 -7.83 -3.16
N LEU A 178 -18.06 -7.39 -3.44
CA LEU A 178 -17.07 -8.18 -4.16
C LEU A 178 -16.65 -9.42 -3.35
N ARG A 179 -16.35 -9.28 -2.04
CA ARG A 179 -16.03 -10.43 -1.19
C ARG A 179 -17.16 -11.46 -1.08
N LEU A 180 -18.40 -10.99 -1.04
CA LEU A 180 -19.60 -11.84 -1.01
C LEU A 180 -20.02 -12.28 -2.41
N HIS A 181 -19.32 -11.84 -3.46
CA HIS A 181 -19.62 -12.20 -4.84
C HIS A 181 -19.22 -13.66 -5.09
N PRO A 182 -20.06 -14.46 -5.76
CA PRO A 182 -19.79 -15.88 -6.03
C PRO A 182 -18.48 -16.13 -6.82
N ASP A 183 -17.92 -15.12 -7.48
CA ASP A 183 -16.64 -15.22 -8.18
C ASP A 183 -15.45 -15.47 -7.25
N HIS A 184 -15.50 -15.03 -5.98
CA HIS A 184 -14.43 -15.35 -5.03
C HIS A 184 -14.37 -16.85 -4.70
N ALA A 185 -15.53 -17.49 -4.53
CA ALA A 185 -15.60 -18.94 -4.40
C ALA A 185 -15.07 -19.64 -5.68
N ARG A 186 -15.34 -19.08 -6.86
CA ARG A 186 -14.82 -19.58 -8.14
C ARG A 186 -13.30 -19.46 -8.24
N ILE A 187 -12.70 -18.35 -7.79
CA ILE A 187 -11.24 -18.15 -7.76
C ILE A 187 -10.57 -19.14 -6.80
N GLU A 188 -11.19 -19.39 -5.63
CA GLU A 188 -10.68 -20.35 -4.65
C GLU A 188 -10.76 -21.79 -5.16
N ILE A 189 -11.85 -22.14 -5.87
CA ILE A 189 -11.99 -23.41 -6.60
C ILE A 189 -10.93 -23.56 -7.69
N VAL A 190 -10.68 -22.52 -8.49
CA VAL A 190 -9.63 -22.56 -9.55
C VAL A 190 -8.24 -22.74 -8.94
N ARG A 191 -7.96 -22.09 -7.80
CA ARG A 191 -6.67 -22.26 -7.09
C ARG A 191 -6.50 -23.66 -6.54
N SER A 192 -7.52 -24.24 -5.91
CA SER A 192 -7.45 -25.62 -5.41
C SER A 192 -7.35 -26.64 -6.55
N GLN A 193 -8.04 -26.40 -7.67
CA GLN A 193 -7.93 -27.21 -8.89
C GLN A 193 -6.53 -27.20 -9.50
N ASN A 194 -5.88 -26.02 -9.58
CA ASN A 194 -4.49 -25.94 -10.05
C ASN A 194 -3.51 -26.63 -9.08
N ASP A 195 -3.81 -26.61 -7.78
CA ASP A 195 -3.03 -27.29 -6.75
C ASP A 195 -3.14 -28.82 -6.87
N ASP A 196 -4.33 -29.33 -7.20
CA ASP A 196 -4.59 -30.76 -7.42
C ASP A 196 -3.79 -31.29 -8.63
N PHE A 197 -3.66 -30.53 -9.71
CA PHE A 197 -2.84 -30.91 -10.88
C PHE A 197 -1.37 -31.14 -10.48
N HIS A 198 -0.76 -30.21 -9.73
CA HIS A 198 0.62 -30.36 -9.28
C HIS A 198 0.80 -31.50 -8.26
N LYS A 199 -0.20 -31.75 -7.41
CA LYS A 199 -0.20 -32.91 -6.49
C LYS A 199 -0.20 -34.22 -7.28
N ILE A 200 -1.06 -34.37 -8.28
CA ILE A 200 -1.10 -35.56 -9.15
C ILE A 200 0.23 -35.76 -9.86
N LEU A 201 0.80 -34.68 -10.41
CA LEU A 201 2.10 -34.72 -11.09
C LEU A 201 3.21 -35.23 -10.17
N SER A 202 3.21 -34.81 -8.89
CA SER A 202 4.19 -35.28 -7.89
C SER A 202 4.01 -36.74 -7.48
N MET A 203 2.81 -37.31 -7.61
CA MET A 203 2.54 -38.74 -7.35
C MET A 203 3.05 -39.65 -8.47
N LEU A 204 3.16 -39.14 -9.70
CA LEU A 204 3.65 -39.92 -10.84
C LEU A 204 5.17 -40.17 -10.74
N PRO A 205 5.64 -41.42 -11.00
CA PRO A 205 7.06 -41.74 -11.09
C PRO A 205 7.83 -40.78 -12.02
N ARG A 206 8.99 -40.30 -11.59
CA ARG A 206 9.77 -39.29 -12.32
C ARG A 206 10.31 -39.80 -13.66
N GLN A 207 10.50 -41.10 -13.80
CA GLN A 207 11.07 -41.76 -14.97
C GLN A 207 10.06 -41.98 -16.10
N LEU A 208 8.77 -41.75 -15.86
CA LEU A 208 7.74 -41.87 -16.89
C LEU A 208 7.89 -40.77 -17.95
N ALA A 209 7.83 -41.15 -19.22
CA ALA A 209 7.59 -40.22 -20.31
C ALA A 209 6.13 -39.70 -20.23
N ASN A 210 5.89 -38.47 -20.70
CA ASN A 210 4.56 -37.88 -20.83
C ASN A 210 3.74 -37.76 -19.52
N ARG A 211 4.41 -37.43 -18.42
CA ARG A 211 3.77 -37.24 -17.09
C ARG A 211 2.65 -36.20 -17.11
N ASP A 212 2.81 -35.14 -17.90
CA ASP A 212 1.84 -34.04 -17.98
C ASP A 212 0.52 -34.49 -18.65
N GLU A 213 0.61 -35.36 -19.65
CA GLU A 213 -0.55 -35.93 -20.34
C GLU A 213 -1.32 -36.89 -19.41
N ILE A 214 -0.59 -37.73 -18.67
CA ILE A 214 -1.19 -38.63 -17.68
C ILE A 214 -1.85 -37.83 -16.57
N ALA A 215 -1.17 -36.80 -16.03
CA ALA A 215 -1.76 -35.91 -15.03
C ALA A 215 -3.01 -35.18 -15.56
N GLY A 216 -2.99 -34.74 -16.82
CA GLY A 216 -4.14 -34.15 -17.50
C GLY A 216 -5.33 -35.10 -17.62
N SER A 217 -5.10 -36.36 -18.00
CA SER A 217 -6.15 -37.37 -18.11
C SER A 217 -6.81 -37.71 -16.76
N ILE A 218 -6.01 -37.80 -15.69
CA ILE A 218 -6.49 -38.01 -14.32
C ILE A 218 -7.28 -36.79 -13.85
N PHE A 219 -6.79 -35.59 -14.18
CA PHE A 219 -7.48 -34.36 -13.85
C PHE A 219 -8.85 -34.24 -14.53
N LEU A 220 -8.95 -34.63 -15.82
CA LEU A 220 -10.22 -34.71 -16.53
C LEU A 220 -11.18 -35.71 -15.86
N ALA A 221 -10.69 -36.88 -15.46
CA ALA A 221 -11.51 -37.86 -14.74
C ALA A 221 -12.03 -37.34 -13.37
N LEU A 222 -11.24 -36.52 -12.68
CA LEU A 222 -11.64 -35.82 -11.45
C LEU A 222 -12.69 -34.74 -11.71
N THR A 223 -12.55 -33.95 -12.79
CA THR A 223 -13.52 -32.91 -13.14
C THR A 223 -14.85 -33.49 -13.62
N ASP A 224 -14.80 -34.62 -14.32
CA ASP A 224 -15.99 -35.34 -14.79
C ASP A 224 -16.67 -36.14 -13.66
N GLY A 225 -16.03 -36.23 -12.48
CA GLY A 225 -16.55 -36.94 -11.31
C GLY A 225 -16.49 -38.47 -11.41
N THR A 226 -15.84 -39.00 -12.45
CA THR A 226 -15.65 -40.45 -12.67
C THR A 226 -14.56 -41.04 -11.78
N LEU A 227 -13.69 -40.17 -11.25
CA LEU A 227 -12.65 -40.49 -10.28
C LEU A 227 -12.85 -39.61 -9.04
N GLN A 228 -12.78 -40.22 -7.86
CA GLN A 228 -12.75 -39.48 -6.59
C GLN A 228 -11.30 -39.22 -6.15
N ARG A 229 -11.06 -38.14 -5.41
CA ARG A 229 -9.70 -37.70 -5.03
C ARG A 229 -8.92 -38.73 -4.22
N ASP A 230 -9.61 -39.47 -3.37
CA ASP A 230 -9.09 -40.57 -2.55
C ASP A 230 -8.65 -41.79 -3.39
N GLN A 231 -9.24 -41.97 -4.56
CA GLN A 231 -8.97 -43.11 -5.45
C GLN A 231 -7.82 -42.87 -6.44
N VAL A 232 -7.30 -41.64 -6.51
CA VAL A 232 -6.27 -41.24 -7.50
C VAL A 232 -5.03 -42.12 -7.41
N GLN A 233 -4.50 -42.38 -6.21
CA GLN A 233 -3.31 -43.21 -6.05
C GLN A 233 -3.56 -44.67 -6.41
N LEU A 234 -4.73 -45.20 -6.05
CA LEU A 234 -5.09 -46.60 -6.32
C LEU A 234 -5.24 -46.86 -7.82
N ARG A 235 -5.85 -45.92 -8.55
CA ARG A 235 -6.16 -46.05 -9.99
C ARG A 235 -5.08 -45.48 -10.91
N LEU A 236 -4.03 -44.88 -10.34
CA LEU A 236 -2.88 -44.37 -11.08
C LEU A 236 -2.30 -45.37 -12.12
N PRO A 237 -2.15 -46.67 -11.80
CA PRO A 237 -1.64 -47.66 -12.77
C PRO A 237 -2.58 -47.91 -13.95
N GLU A 238 -3.89 -47.66 -13.81
CA GLU A 238 -4.85 -47.78 -14.91
C GLU A 238 -4.62 -46.69 -15.95
N PHE A 239 -4.45 -45.45 -15.50
CA PHE A 239 -4.18 -44.30 -16.39
C PHE A 239 -2.82 -44.44 -17.09
N ILE A 240 -1.79 -44.92 -16.40
CA ILE A 240 -0.48 -45.19 -17.02
C ILE A 240 -0.61 -46.29 -18.08
N ARG A 241 -1.32 -47.39 -17.79
CA ARG A 241 -1.56 -48.47 -18.77
C ARG A 241 -2.38 -47.99 -19.96
N ALA A 242 -3.42 -47.17 -19.73
CA ALA A 242 -4.24 -46.59 -20.79
C ALA A 242 -3.42 -45.67 -21.69
N GLN A 243 -2.58 -44.81 -21.12
CA GLN A 243 -1.69 -43.93 -21.90
C GLN A 243 -0.67 -44.74 -22.72
N ASN A 244 -0.04 -45.75 -22.12
CA ASN A 244 0.90 -46.63 -22.82
C ASN A 244 0.21 -47.49 -23.90
N ALA A 245 -1.08 -47.78 -23.75
CA ALA A 245 -1.87 -48.48 -24.76
C ALA A 245 -2.25 -47.55 -25.93
N MET A 246 -2.56 -46.28 -25.67
CA MET A 246 -2.82 -45.27 -26.71
C MET A 246 -1.53 -44.87 -27.46
N PHE A 247 -0.40 -44.86 -26.75
CA PHE A 247 0.92 -44.58 -27.33
C PHE A 247 1.88 -45.74 -27.05
N PRO A 248 1.76 -46.87 -27.77
CA PRO A 248 2.63 -48.02 -27.57
C PRO A 248 4.08 -47.63 -27.84
N ILE A 249 4.94 -47.85 -26.86
CA ILE A 249 6.41 -47.72 -26.97
C ILE A 249 7.03 -48.67 -28.02
N ASN A 250 6.22 -49.54 -28.62
CA ASN A 250 6.62 -50.59 -29.55
C ASN A 250 6.57 -50.15 -31.02
N TYR A 251 6.46 -48.87 -31.34
CA TYR A 251 6.61 -48.39 -32.73
C TYR A 251 8.04 -47.88 -32.95
N ALA A 252 8.60 -48.18 -34.13
CA ALA A 252 9.94 -47.72 -34.47
C ALA A 252 9.97 -46.18 -34.45
N LYS A 253 11.06 -45.59 -33.93
CA LYS A 253 11.31 -44.14 -33.98
C LYS A 253 11.32 -43.56 -35.42
N PHE A 254 11.27 -44.43 -36.44
CA PHE A 254 11.30 -44.14 -37.87
C PHE A 254 10.34 -45.04 -38.69
N GLY A 255 9.06 -45.18 -38.30
CA GLY A 255 8.03 -45.76 -39.18
C GLY A 255 6.82 -46.37 -38.47
N ASP A 256 5.74 -46.62 -39.23
CA ASP A 256 4.44 -47.12 -38.76
C ASP A 256 4.42 -48.64 -38.44
N SER A 257 5.56 -49.33 -38.50
CA SER A 257 5.64 -50.75 -38.22
C SER A 257 5.89 -51.02 -36.72
N ARG A 258 5.12 -51.96 -36.16
CA ARG A 258 5.33 -52.52 -34.82
C ARG A 258 6.73 -53.15 -34.74
N LEU A 259 7.42 -52.95 -33.62
CA LEU A 259 8.67 -53.65 -33.28
C LEU A 259 8.33 -55.13 -33.10
N VAL A 260 8.83 -55.95 -34.03
CA VAL A 260 8.69 -57.40 -34.06
C VAL A 260 9.97 -58.01 -33.52
N SER A 261 9.88 -59.08 -32.74
CA SER A 261 11.06 -59.74 -32.19
C SER A 261 11.88 -60.44 -33.29
N LEU A 262 13.20 -60.54 -33.12
CA LEU A 262 14.07 -61.23 -34.08
C LEU A 262 13.84 -62.75 -34.06
N ASP A 263 13.37 -63.29 -32.94
CA ASP A 263 13.08 -64.72 -32.78
C ASP A 263 11.72 -65.12 -33.37
N GLU A 264 10.95 -64.17 -33.90
CA GLU A 264 9.66 -64.44 -34.53
C GLU A 264 9.84 -65.03 -35.92
N VAL A 265 9.05 -66.05 -36.23
CA VAL A 265 9.10 -66.76 -37.52
C VAL A 265 8.61 -65.82 -38.63
N VAL A 266 9.34 -65.75 -39.74
CA VAL A 266 9.08 -64.80 -40.84
C VAL A 266 7.82 -65.18 -41.63
N PHE A 267 7.54 -66.47 -41.77
CA PHE A 267 6.44 -67.02 -42.55
C PHE A 267 5.73 -68.11 -41.74
N GLU A 268 4.40 -68.19 -41.83
CA GLU A 268 3.58 -69.13 -41.04
C GLU A 268 3.94 -70.61 -41.29
N ASP A 269 4.43 -70.94 -42.48
CA ASP A 269 4.78 -72.32 -42.88
C ASP A 269 6.29 -72.65 -42.79
N GLY A 270 7.10 -71.75 -42.22
CA GLY A 270 8.55 -71.89 -42.14
C GLY A 270 9.09 -72.02 -40.72
N SER A 271 10.35 -72.45 -40.57
CA SER A 271 11.09 -72.37 -39.30
C SER A 271 12.10 -71.23 -39.25
N ALA A 272 12.21 -70.45 -40.32
CA ALA A 272 13.15 -69.34 -40.42
C ALA A 272 12.71 -68.16 -39.53
N THR A 273 13.58 -67.74 -38.63
CA THR A 273 13.36 -66.59 -37.76
C THR A 273 13.74 -65.29 -38.49
N ARG A 274 13.18 -64.15 -38.07
CA ARG A 274 13.55 -62.85 -38.64
C ARG A 274 15.04 -62.55 -38.45
N GLY A 275 15.64 -63.00 -37.34
CA GLY A 275 17.07 -62.91 -37.09
C GLY A 275 17.91 -63.55 -38.18
N ASP A 276 17.47 -64.68 -38.75
CA ASP A 276 18.18 -65.39 -39.81
C ASP A 276 18.22 -64.61 -41.14
N THR A 277 17.29 -63.67 -41.33
CA THR A 277 17.22 -62.82 -42.54
C THR A 277 18.02 -61.51 -42.44
N VAL A 278 18.52 -61.17 -41.25
CA VAL A 278 19.34 -59.98 -41.03
C VAL A 278 20.80 -60.31 -41.36
N SER A 279 21.18 -60.05 -42.61
CA SER A 279 22.50 -60.42 -43.15
C SER A 279 23.61 -59.38 -42.97
N ARG A 280 23.33 -58.24 -42.31
CA ARG A 280 24.34 -57.23 -41.95
C ARG A 280 24.43 -57.12 -40.44
N GLY A 281 25.64 -57.28 -39.90
CA GLY A 281 25.88 -57.08 -38.48
C GLY A 281 25.63 -55.62 -38.11
N LEU A 282 25.34 -55.36 -36.83
CA LEU A 282 25.13 -54.00 -36.29
C LEU A 282 26.34 -53.05 -36.47
N TRP A 283 27.44 -53.56 -37.03
CA TRP A 283 28.74 -52.91 -37.17
C TRP A 283 29.31 -52.98 -38.59
N ASP A 284 28.52 -53.41 -39.58
CA ASP A 284 28.83 -53.26 -41.02
C ASP A 284 28.23 -51.97 -41.60
#